data_AF-A0A0C1N353-F1
#
_entry.id   AF-A0A0C1N353-F1
#
_cell.length_a   1.000
_cell.length_b   1.000
_cell.length_c   1.000
_cell.angle_alpha   90.00
_cell.angle_beta   90.00
_cell.angle_gamma   90.00
#
_symmetry.space_group_name_H-M   'P 1'
#
loop_
_entity.id
_entity.type
_entity.pdbx_description
1 polymer ?
#
loop_
_entity_poly.entity_id
_entity_poly.type
_entity_poly.pdbx_seq_one_letter_code
_entity_poly.pdbx_strand_id
1 'polypeptide(L)' 'KALTGQFQGYRSVRAVGQRYRIVYRVDRNRIIVVIVGVGMRREGERQDIYAILENELDEE' A
#
# COMPACT_ATOMS: atom_id res chain seq x y z
N LYS A 1 -2.58 0.80 -9.53
CA LYS A 1 -3.66 1.81 -9.36
C LYS A 1 -3.18 2.88 -8.39
N ALA A 2 -3.40 4.17 -8.69
CA ALA A 2 -3.14 5.24 -7.71
C ALA A 2 -4.18 5.18 -6.58
N LEU A 3 -3.74 5.42 -5.35
CA LEU A 3 -4.61 5.50 -4.19
C LEU A 3 -5.08 6.94 -3.96
N THR A 4 -6.15 7.08 -3.17
CA THR A 4 -6.84 8.35 -2.89
C THR A 4 -7.08 8.48 -1.38
N GLY A 5 -7.55 9.65 -0.92
CA GLY A 5 -7.73 9.91 0.51
C GLY A 5 -6.39 10.01 1.22
N GLN A 6 -6.29 9.48 2.45
CA GLN A 6 -5.05 9.52 3.26
C GLN A 6 -3.85 8.85 2.59
N PHE A 7 -4.07 7.92 1.65
CA PHE A 7 -3.01 7.26 0.89
C PHE A 7 -2.68 7.97 -0.43
N GLN A 8 -3.02 9.24 -0.59
CA GLN A 8 -2.66 10.01 -1.77
C GLN A 8 -1.13 10.01 -1.97
N GLY A 9 -0.68 9.78 -3.20
CA GLY A 9 0.75 9.66 -3.54
C GLY A 9 1.27 8.21 -3.53
N TYR A 10 0.56 7.29 -2.87
CA TYR A 10 0.84 5.86 -2.95
C TYR A 10 0.10 5.18 -4.12
N ARG A 11 0.57 4.00 -4.46
CA ARG A 11 0.06 3.14 -5.51
C ARG A 11 -0.09 1.73 -4.98
N SER A 12 -1.10 1.01 -5.47
CA SER A 12 -1.29 -0.41 -5.19
C SER A 12 -1.29 -1.24 -6.46
N VAL A 13 -0.60 -2.38 -6.45
CA VAL A 13 -0.70 -3.43 -7.46
C VAL A 13 -1.22 -4.72 -6.84
N ARG A 14 -2.01 -5.46 -7.63
CA ARG A 14 -2.54 -6.77 -7.26
C ARG A 14 -1.45 -7.82 -7.44
N ALA A 15 -1.26 -8.67 -6.44
CA ALA A 15 -0.29 -9.77 -6.46
C ALA A 15 -0.98 -11.07 -6.05
N VAL A 16 -0.29 -12.20 -6.29
CA VAL A 16 -0.68 -13.56 -5.84
C VAL A 16 -2.19 -13.82 -6.00
N GLY A 17 -2.63 -13.99 -7.24
CA GLY A 17 -4.05 -14.28 -7.53
C GLY A 17 -5.02 -13.21 -7.06
N GLN A 18 -4.60 -11.94 -7.00
CA GLN A 18 -5.39 -10.77 -6.57
C GLN A 18 -5.67 -10.68 -5.06
N ARG A 19 -5.28 -11.69 -4.27
CA ARG A 19 -5.49 -11.77 -2.82
C ARG A 19 -4.50 -10.92 -2.03
N TYR A 20 -3.36 -10.60 -2.64
CA TYR A 20 -2.35 -9.75 -2.04
C TYR A 20 -2.27 -8.40 -2.74
N ARG A 21 -1.80 -7.41 -2.00
CA ARG A 21 -1.46 -6.10 -2.51
C ARG A 21 -0.04 -5.75 -2.14
N ILE A 22 0.64 -5.14 -3.10
CA ILE A 22 1.89 -4.42 -2.87
C ILE A 22 1.54 -2.94 -2.96
N VAL A 23 1.79 -2.21 -1.88
CA VAL A 23 1.62 -0.76 -1.80
C VAL A 23 3.00 -0.11 -1.87
N TYR A 24 3.13 0.89 -2.74
CA TYR A 24 4.41 1.51 -3.04
C TYR A 24 4.26 2.98 -3.42
N ARG A 25 5.36 3.73 -3.33
CA ARG A 25 5.51 5.06 -3.94
C ARG A 25 6.67 5.04 -4.93
N VAL A 26 6.66 5.98 -5.87
CA VAL A 26 7.72 6.10 -6.89
C VAL A 26 8.42 7.43 -6.69
N ASP A 27 9.71 7.39 -6.37
CA ASP A 27 10.58 8.53 -6.54
C ASP A 27 10.99 8.61 -8.01
N ARG A 28 10.39 9.55 -8.74
CA ARG A 28 10.57 9.70 -10.18
C ARG A 28 11.92 10.29 -10.56
N ASN A 29 12.55 11.04 -9.66
CA ASN A 29 13.83 11.68 -9.96
C ASN A 29 14.96 10.64 -10.04
N ARG A 30 14.80 9.54 -9.30
CA ARG A 30 15.77 8.45 -9.21
C ARG A 30 15.29 7.13 -9.82
N ILE A 31 14.03 7.09 -10.28
CA ILE A 31 13.35 5.89 -10.78
C ILE A 31 13.38 4.77 -9.71
N ILE A 32 13.15 5.13 -8.45
CA ILE A 32 13.14 4.20 -7.32
C ILE A 32 11.69 3.89 -6.95
N VAL A 33 11.38 2.61 -6.82
CA VAL A 33 10.12 2.13 -6.26
C VAL A 33 10.35 1.74 -4.80
N VAL A 34 9.73 2.48 -3.90
CA VAL A 34 9.79 2.18 -2.46
C VAL A 34 8.53 1.41 -2.09
N ILE A 35 8.71 0.16 -1.69
CA ILE A 35 7.63 -0.67 -1.16
C ILE A 35 7.38 -0.25 0.28
N VAL A 36 6.15 0.17 0.57
CA VAL A 36 5.74 0.56 1.93
C VAL A 36 4.92 -0.52 2.61
N GLY A 37 4.32 -1.43 1.85
CA GLY A 37 3.61 -2.57 2.43
C GLY A 37 3.36 -3.69 1.43
N VAL A 38 3.41 -4.93 1.94
CA VAL A 38 2.98 -6.13 1.22
C VAL A 38 2.12 -6.96 2.15
N GLY A 39 0.91 -7.29 1.72
CA GLY A 39 0.01 -8.06 2.58
C GLY A 39 -1.25 -8.51 1.88
N MET A 40 -2.04 -9.31 2.59
CA MET A 40 -3.32 -9.79 2.11
C MET A 40 -4.35 -8.65 2.15
N ARG A 41 -5.21 -8.55 1.14
CA ARG A 41 -6.43 -7.74 1.23
C ARG A 41 -7.52 -8.59 1.84
N ARG A 42 -8.04 -8.18 2.98
CA ARG A 42 -9.16 -8.76 3.70
C ARG A 42 -10.04 -7.62 4.20
N GLU A 43 -10.87 -7.10 3.31
CA GLU A 43 -11.69 -5.92 3.58
C GLU A 43 -12.51 -6.09 4.87
N GLY A 44 -12.35 -5.16 5.82
CA GLY A 44 -13.00 -5.20 7.12
C GLY A 44 -12.23 -5.94 8.23
N GLU A 45 -11.10 -6.58 7.94
CA GLU A 45 -10.24 -7.21 8.96
C GLU A 45 -9.07 -6.30 9.37
N ARG A 46 -8.66 -6.33 10.64
CA ARG A 46 -7.43 -5.62 11.10
C ARG A 46 -6.17 -6.09 10.39
N GLN A 47 -6.16 -7.33 9.92
CA GLN A 47 -5.04 -7.91 9.16
C GLN A 47 -5.02 -7.44 7.70
N ASP A 48 -5.98 -6.59 7.29
CA ASP A 48 -5.95 -5.95 5.99
C ASP A 48 -4.75 -5.01 5.88
N ILE A 49 -4.00 -5.14 4.79
CA ILE A 49 -2.81 -4.34 4.55
C ILE A 49 -3.05 -2.82 4.64
N TYR A 50 -4.25 -2.33 4.30
CA TYR A 50 -4.52 -0.89 4.40
C TYR A 50 -4.79 -0.45 5.84
N ALA A 51 -5.42 -1.30 6.65
CA ALA A 51 -5.59 -1.02 8.08
C ALA A 51 -4.24 -1.03 8.81
N ILE A 52 -3.35 -1.96 8.43
CA ILE A 52 -1.97 -1.98 8.96
C ILE A 52 -1.23 -0.70 8.55
N LEU A 53 -1.27 -0.34 7.26
CA LEU A 53 -0.57 0.85 6.76
C LEU A 53 -1.12 2.16 7.33
N GLU A 54 -2.41 2.24 7.64
CA GLU A 54 -2.99 3.42 8.32
C GLU A 54 -2.33 3.65 9.68
N ASN A 55 -2.23 2.60 10.51
CA ASN A 55 -1.61 2.73 11.83
C ASN A 55 -0.11 3.07 11.74
N GLU A 56 0.62 2.42 10.84
CA GLU A 56 2.08 2.57 10.75
C GLU A 56 2.51 3.88 10.09
N LEU A 57 1.69 4.46 9.20
CA LEU A 57 2.00 5.74 8.53
C LEU A 57 1.55 6.97 9.32
N ASP A 58 0.63 6.81 10.28
CA ASP A 58 0.24 7.89 11.21
C ASP A 58 1.26 8.06 12.35
N GLU A 59 2.17 7.09 12.54
CA GLU A 59 3.22 7.11 13.57
C GLU A 59 4.57 7.73 13.09
N GLU A 60 4.67 8.19 11.84
CA GLU A 60 5.80 8.98 11.28
C GLU A 60 5.50 10.49 11.20
#